data_AF-A0A7Y9UM41-F1
#
_entry.id   AF-A0A7Y9UM41-F1
#
_cell.length_a   1.000
_cell.length_b   1.000
_cell.length_c   1.000
_cell.angle_alpha   90.00
_cell.angle_beta   90.00
_cell.angle_gamma   90.00
#
_symmetry.space_group_name_H-M   'P 1'
#
loop_
_entity.id
_entity.type
_entity.pdbx_description
1 polymer ?
#
loop_
_entity_poly.entity_id
_entity_poly.type
_entity_poly.pdbx_seq_one_letter_code
_entity_poly.pdbx_strand_id
1 'polypeptide(L)'
;MSDGIAETVIHEVPTRDGQHTWTLTYRPWDGDHFLRLLIDGQEHEAGGGFDIPAVTEIGFAGGLTPGKGDYILYGLTSSRVARVRAESDDVQHWSEVGTREVVAAAGPSDGSPLRCFVLVRPPVDDVRALVGLDADGQTVQRIVLP
;
A
#
# COMPACT_ATOMS: atom_id res chain seq x y z
N MET A 1 -28.45 -6.50 13.64
CA MET A 1 -28.27 -5.21 12.94
C MET A 1 -26.78 -4.96 12.97
N SER A 2 -26.10 -5.26 11.87
CA SER A 2 -24.65 -5.10 11.75
C SER A 2 -24.36 -3.62 11.52
N ASP A 3 -23.83 -2.95 12.54
CA ASP A 3 -23.41 -1.55 12.47
C ASP A 3 -22.41 -1.41 11.32
N GLY A 4 -22.85 -0.70 10.29
CA GLY A 4 -22.13 -0.51 9.04
C GLY A 4 -20.93 0.39 9.28
N ILE A 5 -19.76 -0.20 9.47
CA ILE A 5 -18.51 0.53 9.26
C ILE A 5 -18.42 0.82 7.76
N ALA A 6 -18.64 2.09 7.41
CA ALA A 6 -18.64 2.54 6.02
C ALA A 6 -17.23 2.38 5.43
N GLU A 7 -17.15 1.67 4.32
CA GLU A 7 -15.94 1.62 3.51
C GLU A 7 -15.68 3.02 2.93
N THR A 8 -14.43 3.49 3.00
CA THR A 8 -14.05 4.83 2.53
C THR A 8 -13.02 4.73 1.42
N VAL A 9 -13.18 5.52 0.37
CA VAL A 9 -12.15 5.73 -0.65
C VAL A 9 -11.00 6.53 -0.04
N ILE A 10 -9.80 5.95 -0.04
CA ILE A 10 -8.59 6.56 0.54
C ILE A 10 -7.53 6.89 -0.52
N HIS A 11 -7.69 6.35 -1.72
CA HIS A 11 -6.86 6.68 -2.87
C HIS A 11 -7.66 6.55 -4.15
N GLU A 12 -7.54 7.54 -5.03
CA GLU A 12 -8.06 7.47 -6.39
C GLU A 12 -7.04 8.11 -7.33
N VAL A 13 -6.55 7.34 -8.31
CA VAL A 13 -5.54 7.80 -9.27
C VAL A 13 -5.83 7.19 -10.64
N PRO A 14 -5.87 7.99 -11.73
CA PRO A 14 -5.89 7.45 -13.08
C PRO A 14 -4.56 6.74 -13.38
N THR A 15 -4.60 5.64 -14.13
CA THR A 15 -3.40 4.93 -14.58
C THR A 15 -2.46 5.82 -15.38
N ARG A 16 -1.22 5.38 -15.49
CA ARG A 16 -0.17 6.10 -16.24
C ARG A 16 -0.54 6.33 -17.71
N ASP A 17 -1.34 5.45 -18.30
CA ASP A 17 -1.89 5.58 -19.66
C ASP A 17 -3.20 6.40 -19.73
N GLY A 18 -3.75 6.80 -18.58
CA GLY A 18 -4.99 7.55 -18.44
C GLY A 18 -6.25 6.77 -18.82
N GLN A 19 -6.15 5.45 -19.03
CA GLN A 19 -7.26 4.63 -19.52
C GLN A 19 -8.12 4.02 -18.41
N HIS A 20 -7.53 3.82 -17.23
CA HIS A 20 -8.20 3.20 -16.10
C HIS A 20 -8.14 4.09 -14.86
N THR A 21 -9.12 3.97 -13.97
CA THR A 21 -9.11 4.61 -12.66
C THR A 21 -8.88 3.58 -11.57
N TRP A 22 -7.85 3.80 -10.76
CA TRP A 22 -7.54 2.93 -9.64
C TRP A 22 -8.09 3.54 -8.37
N THR A 23 -8.82 2.74 -7.61
CA THR A 23 -9.41 3.15 -6.33
C THR A 23 -8.95 2.21 -5.25
N LEU A 24 -8.32 2.74 -4.20
CA LEU A 24 -8.08 1.98 -2.97
C LEU A 24 -9.15 2.39 -1.96
N THR A 25 -9.89 1.40 -1.48
CA THR A 25 -10.83 1.59 -0.39
C THR A 25 -10.31 0.94 0.89
N TYR A 26 -10.76 1.47 2.02
CA TYR A 26 -10.33 1.08 3.35
C TYR A 26 -11.54 0.85 4.25
N ARG A 27 -11.42 -0.18 5.07
CA ARG A 27 -12.39 -0.49 6.13
C ARG A 27 -11.66 -1.08 7.34
N PRO A 28 -11.78 -0.47 8.54
CA PRO A 28 -11.40 -1.13 9.77
C PRO A 28 -12.48 -2.13 10.19
N TRP A 29 -12.10 -3.30 10.71
CA TRP A 29 -13.06 -4.27 11.27
C TRP A 29 -12.38 -5.14 12.33
N ASP A 30 -12.92 -5.10 13.56
CA ASP A 30 -12.48 -5.96 14.67
C ASP A 30 -10.97 -5.90 14.99
N GLY A 31 -10.37 -4.71 14.90
CA GLY A 31 -8.93 -4.50 15.11
C GLY A 31 -8.06 -4.78 13.87
N ASP A 32 -8.63 -5.40 12.84
CA ASP A 32 -7.97 -5.59 11.56
C ASP A 32 -8.24 -4.44 10.59
N HIS A 33 -7.32 -4.28 9.66
CA HIS A 33 -7.42 -3.33 8.57
C HIS A 33 -7.60 -4.06 7.24
N PHE A 34 -8.61 -3.64 6.49
CA PHE A 34 -8.96 -4.22 5.19
C PHE A 34 -8.78 -3.16 4.11
N LEU A 35 -8.13 -3.57 3.01
CA LEU A 35 -7.96 -2.78 1.82
C LEU A 35 -8.56 -3.51 0.63
N ARG A 36 -9.15 -2.74 -0.27
CA ARG A 36 -9.64 -3.27 -1.55
C ARG A 36 -9.20 -2.37 -2.68
N LEU A 37 -8.61 -2.97 -3.69
CA LEU A 37 -8.19 -2.33 -4.92
C LEU A 37 -9.27 -2.54 -5.98
N LEU A 38 -9.76 -1.45 -6.54
CA LEU A 38 -10.67 -1.44 -7.67
C LEU A 38 -9.99 -0.83 -8.90
N ILE A 39 -10.25 -1.41 -10.06
CA ILE A 39 -9.87 -0.86 -11.37
C ILE A 39 -11.17 -0.59 -12.13
N ASP A 40 -11.41 0.65 -12.52
CA ASP A 40 -12.66 1.12 -13.15
C ASP A 40 -13.91 0.77 -12.34
N GLY A 41 -13.79 0.82 -11.01
CA GLY A 41 -14.87 0.48 -10.07
C GLY A 41 -15.16 -1.01 -9.96
N GLN A 42 -14.41 -1.89 -10.64
CA GLN A 42 -14.48 -3.34 -10.45
C GLN A 42 -13.42 -3.80 -9.46
N GLU A 43 -13.78 -4.68 -8.54
CA GLU A 43 -12.85 -5.27 -7.58
C GLU A 43 -11.79 -6.08 -8.33
N HIS A 44 -10.52 -5.72 -8.13
CA HIS A 44 -9.37 -6.43 -8.69
C HIS A 44 -8.76 -7.35 -7.64
N GLU A 45 -8.52 -6.82 -6.44
CA GLU A 45 -7.94 -7.56 -5.31
C GLU A 45 -8.47 -6.99 -3.99
N ALA A 46 -8.60 -7.84 -2.98
CA ALA A 46 -8.87 -7.43 -1.62
C ALA A 46 -7.93 -8.15 -0.65
N GLY A 47 -7.43 -7.41 0.33
CA GLY A 47 -6.56 -7.92 1.39
C GLY A 47 -7.08 -7.50 2.76
N GLY A 48 -6.74 -8.29 3.78
CA GLY A 48 -7.11 -8.03 5.17
C GLY A 48 -6.00 -8.45 6.12
N GLY A 49 -6.12 -8.05 7.39
CA GLY A 49 -5.12 -8.35 8.41
C GLY A 49 -3.85 -7.53 8.29
N PHE A 50 -3.93 -6.33 7.69
CA PHE A 50 -2.82 -5.37 7.69
C PHE A 50 -2.66 -4.75 9.08
N ASP A 51 -2.30 -5.54 10.08
CA ASP A 51 -1.95 -5.00 11.38
C ASP A 51 -0.62 -4.23 11.23
N ILE A 52 -0.64 -2.95 11.64
CA ILE A 52 0.58 -2.14 11.84
C ILE A 52 0.72 -1.97 13.35
N PRO A 53 1.15 -3.03 14.07
CA PRO A 53 1.55 -2.90 15.46
C PRO A 53 2.74 -1.94 15.55
N ALA A 54 3.00 -1.43 16.76
CA ALA A 54 4.15 -0.55 17.04
C ALA A 54 5.54 -1.10 16.61
N VAL A 55 5.62 -2.36 16.17
CA VAL A 55 6.87 -3.04 15.76
C VAL A 55 7.01 -3.27 14.25
N THR A 56 5.95 -3.11 13.45
CA THR A 56 6.03 -3.15 11.98
C THR A 56 5.57 -1.81 11.42
N GLU A 57 6.18 -1.40 10.31
CA GLU A 57 5.99 -0.05 9.76
C GLU A 57 5.26 -0.10 8.41
N ILE A 58 5.13 -1.29 7.82
CA ILE A 58 4.50 -1.56 6.52
C ILE A 58 3.72 -2.89 6.59
N GLY A 59 2.43 -2.83 6.24
CA GLY A 59 1.62 -4.01 5.91
C GLY A 59 1.12 -3.87 4.47
N PHE A 60 1.33 -4.88 3.62
CA PHE A 60 1.06 -4.76 2.19
C PHE A 60 0.51 -6.03 1.55
N ALA A 61 -0.18 -5.85 0.44
CA ALA A 61 -0.66 -6.87 -0.48
C ALA A 61 -0.36 -6.45 -1.94
N GLY A 62 -0.84 -7.22 -2.90
CA GLY A 62 -0.43 -7.14 -4.29
C GLY A 62 0.51 -8.28 -4.67
N GLY A 63 0.13 -9.02 -5.70
CA GLY A 63 0.85 -10.21 -6.17
C GLY A 63 2.22 -9.88 -6.79
N LEU A 64 3.30 -10.09 -6.04
CA LEU A 64 4.65 -10.17 -6.59
C LEU A 64 4.81 -11.53 -7.28
N THR A 65 4.69 -11.57 -8.61
CA THR A 65 4.80 -12.82 -9.37
C THR A 65 5.84 -12.67 -10.47
N PRO A 66 7.02 -13.30 -10.44
CA PRO A 66 8.01 -13.14 -11.51
C PRO A 66 7.43 -13.32 -12.92
N GLY A 67 7.69 -12.37 -13.83
CA GLY A 67 7.42 -12.49 -15.27
C GLY A 67 5.99 -12.24 -15.80
N LYS A 68 5.05 -11.65 -15.04
CA LYS A 68 3.74 -11.21 -15.59
C LYS A 68 3.45 -9.74 -15.28
N GLY A 69 2.93 -9.02 -16.28
CA GLY A 69 2.74 -7.57 -16.21
C GLY A 69 1.76 -7.09 -15.14
N ASP A 70 2.00 -5.85 -14.73
CA ASP A 70 1.24 -4.96 -13.84
C ASP A 70 1.35 -5.25 -12.33
N TYR A 71 2.53 -5.01 -11.75
CA TYR A 71 2.75 -5.20 -10.31
C TYR A 71 2.23 -4.01 -9.51
N ILE A 72 0.99 -4.12 -9.08
CA ILE A 72 0.38 -3.21 -8.11
C ILE A 72 0.77 -3.68 -6.72
N LEU A 73 1.48 -2.85 -5.97
CA LEU A 73 1.63 -3.05 -4.53
C LEU A 73 0.81 -2.01 -3.81
N TYR A 74 0.03 -2.43 -2.84
CA TYR A 74 -0.77 -1.51 -2.05
C TYR A 74 -0.74 -1.95 -0.59
N GLY A 75 -0.94 -1.00 0.31
CA GLY A 75 -0.83 -1.31 1.72
C GLY A 75 -1.03 -0.10 2.61
N LEU A 76 -0.86 -0.38 3.90
CA LEU A 76 -0.80 0.61 4.95
C LEU A 76 0.65 0.76 5.40
N THR A 77 0.96 1.95 5.91
CA THR A 77 2.21 2.23 6.62
C THR A 77 1.93 3.03 7.89
N SER A 78 2.88 3.02 8.81
CA SER A 78 2.88 3.97 9.91
C SER A 78 3.07 5.41 9.42
N SER A 79 2.92 6.37 10.34
CA SER A 79 3.22 7.78 10.12
C SER A 79 4.70 8.07 9.82
N ARG A 80 5.62 7.18 10.22
CA ARG A 80 7.07 7.34 10.02
C ARG A 80 7.49 7.12 8.57
N VAL A 81 6.73 6.31 7.83
CA VAL A 81 7.01 5.98 6.44
C VAL A 81 6.36 7.03 5.53
N ALA A 82 7.18 7.93 5.00
CA ALA A 82 6.75 8.95 4.06
C ALA A 82 6.68 8.44 2.61
N ARG A 83 7.51 7.45 2.27
CA ARG A 83 7.61 6.87 0.92
C ARG A 83 7.83 5.37 0.97
N VAL A 84 7.37 4.67 -0.05
CA VAL A 84 7.60 3.23 -0.24
C VAL A 84 8.33 3.02 -1.56
N ARG A 85 9.40 2.23 -1.52
CA ARG A 85 10.23 1.86 -2.67
C ARG A 85 10.21 0.35 -2.88
N ALA A 86 9.90 -0.09 -4.09
CA ALA A 86 10.21 -1.45 -4.53
C ALA A 86 11.62 -1.46 -5.13
N GLU A 87 12.54 -2.16 -4.46
CA GLU A 87 13.92 -2.31 -4.92
C GLU A 87 14.09 -3.53 -5.81
N SER A 88 14.77 -3.32 -6.93
CA SER A 88 15.15 -4.33 -7.92
C SER A 88 16.67 -4.29 -8.14
N ASP A 89 17.21 -5.38 -8.71
CA ASP A 89 18.63 -5.49 -9.10
C ASP A 89 19.02 -4.43 -10.14
N ASP A 90 18.06 -3.99 -10.96
CA ASP A 90 18.21 -2.80 -11.79
C ASP A 90 17.96 -1.53 -10.96
N VAL A 91 19.06 -0.99 -10.42
CA VAL A 91 19.07 0.22 -9.58
C VAL A 91 18.65 1.49 -10.30
N GLN A 92 18.57 1.48 -11.64
CA GLN A 92 18.07 2.61 -12.42
C GLN A 92 16.54 2.65 -12.50
N HIS A 93 15.86 1.57 -12.07
CA HIS A 93 14.42 1.37 -12.29
C HIS A 93 13.62 1.10 -11.00
N TRP A 94 14.15 1.49 -9.84
CA TRP A 94 13.37 1.46 -8.61
C TRP A 94 12.09 2.28 -8.74
N SER A 95 11.00 1.71 -8.25
CA SER A 95 9.70 2.38 -8.24
C SER A 95 9.43 2.89 -6.83
N GLU A 96 9.16 4.19 -6.70
CA GLU A 96 8.93 4.84 -5.42
C GLU A 96 7.62 5.64 -5.46
N VAL A 97 6.84 5.58 -4.38
CA VAL A 97 5.60 6.36 -4.23
C VAL A 97 5.55 7.01 -2.85
N GLY A 98 4.99 8.22 -2.78
CA GLY A 98 4.66 8.86 -1.52
C GLY A 98 3.44 8.21 -0.86
N THR A 99 3.51 8.03 0.46
CA THR A 99 2.38 7.55 1.26
C THR A 99 1.40 8.70 1.52
N ARG A 100 0.12 8.41 1.75
CA ARG A 100 -0.94 9.41 2.03
C ARG A 100 -1.66 9.06 3.32
N GLU A 101 -2.10 10.06 4.06
CA GLU A 101 -2.85 9.86 5.31
C GLU A 101 -4.20 9.19 5.06
N VAL A 102 -4.58 8.24 5.92
CA VAL A 102 -5.88 7.57 5.90
C VAL A 102 -6.83 8.33 6.83
N VAL A 103 -7.53 9.33 6.28
CA VAL A 103 -8.39 10.26 7.04
C VAL A 103 -9.57 9.56 7.74
N ALA A 104 -9.99 8.38 7.26
CA ALA A 104 -11.12 7.62 7.79
C ALA A 104 -10.72 6.47 8.75
N ALA A 105 -9.44 6.30 9.04
CA ALA A 105 -9.00 5.33 10.02
C ALA A 105 -9.22 5.88 11.43
N ALA A 106 -10.03 5.18 12.24
CA ALA A 106 -9.62 5.02 13.62
C ALA A 106 -8.16 4.54 13.56
N GLY A 107 -7.22 5.40 13.93
CA GLY A 107 -5.80 5.06 13.88
C GLY A 107 -5.52 3.79 14.70
N PRO A 108 -4.31 3.24 14.64
CA PRO A 108 -3.82 2.26 15.59
C PRO A 108 -4.20 2.64 17.02
N SER A 109 -4.27 1.64 17.89
CA SER A 109 -4.67 1.79 19.30
C SER A 109 -3.86 2.82 20.10
N ASP A 110 -2.72 3.27 19.55
CA ASP A 110 -1.85 4.33 20.07
C ASP A 110 -2.22 5.76 19.62
N GLY A 111 -3.19 5.92 18.70
CA GLY A 111 -3.66 7.20 18.16
C GLY A 111 -2.79 7.80 17.05
N SER A 112 -1.75 7.09 16.59
CA SER A 112 -0.91 7.55 15.47
C SER A 112 -1.69 7.53 14.14
N PRO A 113 -1.52 8.50 13.23
CA PRO A 113 -2.22 8.47 11.94
C PRO A 113 -1.66 7.36 11.04
N LEU A 114 -2.55 6.55 10.46
CA LEU A 114 -2.17 5.59 9.41
C LEU A 114 -1.96 6.29 8.08
N ARG A 115 -1.08 5.71 7.28
CA ARG A 115 -0.86 6.12 5.90
C ARG A 115 -1.10 4.93 4.99
N CYS A 116 -1.39 5.19 3.71
CA CYS A 116 -1.55 4.19 2.68
C CYS A 116 -0.66 4.49 1.48
N PHE A 117 -0.43 3.48 0.65
CA PHE A 117 0.23 3.64 -0.63
C PHE A 117 -0.40 2.75 -1.69
N VAL A 118 -0.26 3.19 -2.94
CA VAL A 118 -0.46 2.37 -4.13
C VAL A 118 0.73 2.63 -5.03
N LEU A 119 1.60 1.63 -5.15
CA LEU A 119 2.77 1.66 -6.01
C LEU A 119 2.43 0.95 -7.31
N VAL A 120 2.40 1.72 -8.39
CA VAL A 120 2.25 1.22 -9.76
C VAL A 120 3.61 1.23 -10.42
N ARG A 121 4.04 0.09 -10.98
CA ARG A 121 5.32 0.00 -11.69
C ARG A 121 5.16 -0.68 -13.05
N PRO A 122 5.98 -0.30 -14.05
CA PRO A 122 6.22 -1.17 -15.20
C PRO A 122 6.62 -2.57 -14.74
N PRO A 123 6.43 -3.62 -15.55
CA PRO A 123 7.00 -4.92 -15.25
C PRO A 123 8.51 -4.76 -15.16
N VAL A 124 9.06 -4.93 -13.96
CA VAL A 124 10.51 -4.97 -13.74
C VAL A 124 10.78 -6.27 -13.03
N ASP A 125 11.69 -7.04 -13.61
CA ASP A 125 12.14 -8.31 -13.08
C ASP A 125 12.80 -8.11 -11.70
N ASP A 126 12.74 -9.16 -10.87
CA ASP A 126 13.55 -9.28 -9.65
C ASP A 126 13.37 -8.17 -8.59
N VAL A 127 12.14 -7.91 -8.13
CA VAL A 127 11.98 -7.15 -6.87
C VAL A 127 12.51 -7.98 -5.72
N ARG A 128 13.50 -7.45 -5.01
CA ARG A 128 14.14 -8.12 -3.86
C ARG A 128 13.65 -7.61 -2.52
N ALA A 129 13.16 -6.38 -2.47
CA ALA A 129 12.69 -5.80 -1.23
C ALA A 129 11.64 -4.71 -1.43
N LEU A 130 10.78 -4.57 -0.42
CA LEU A 130 9.97 -3.38 -0.18
C LEU A 130 10.61 -2.57 0.94
N VAL A 131 10.84 -1.28 0.68
CA VAL A 131 11.54 -0.40 1.61
C VAL A 131 10.66 0.79 1.96
N GLY A 132 10.38 0.95 3.25
CA GLY A 132 9.74 2.13 3.80
C GLY A 132 10.81 3.16 4.16
N LEU A 133 10.66 4.37 3.62
CA LEU A 133 11.57 5.48 3.81
C LEU A 133 10.88 6.61 4.57
N ASP A 134 11.61 7.28 5.45
CA ASP A 134 11.14 8.51 6.08
C ASP A 134 11.23 9.73 5.13
N ALA A 135 10.91 10.90 5.67
CA ALA A 135 10.95 12.17 4.93
C ALA A 135 12.36 12.52 4.42
N ASP A 136 13.40 12.12 5.14
CA ASP A 136 14.80 12.37 4.79
C ASP A 136 15.36 11.29 3.86
N GLY A 137 14.60 10.22 3.61
CA GLY A 137 14.99 9.11 2.74
C GLY A 137 15.79 8.03 3.48
N GLN A 138 15.82 8.05 4.81
CA GLN A 138 16.40 6.99 5.61
C GLN A 138 15.47 5.78 5.64
N THR A 139 16.05 4.58 5.72
CA THR A 139 15.28 3.34 5.83
C THR A 139 14.65 3.24 7.21
N VAL A 140 13.31 3.21 7.23
CA VAL A 140 12.50 2.92 8.41
C VAL A 140 12.32 1.41 8.57
N GLN A 141 11.97 0.73 7.48
CA GLN A 141 11.85 -0.71 7.43
C GLN A 141 12.21 -1.24 6.05
N ARG A 142 12.89 -2.39 6.01
CA ARG A 142 13.18 -3.13 4.78
C ARG A 142 12.62 -4.54 4.91
N ILE A 143 11.72 -4.91 4.01
CA ILE A 143 11.13 -6.25 3.92
C ILE A 143 11.74 -6.94 2.71
N VAL A 144 12.56 -7.97 2.97
CA VAL A 144 13.12 -8.81 1.90
C VAL A 144 12.04 -9.74 1.40
N LEU A 145 11.88 -9.81 0.09
CA LEU A 145 10.91 -10.66 -0.58
C LEU A 145 11.56 -12.02 -0.90
N PRO A 146 10.82 -13.13 -0.75
CA PRO A 146 11.33 -14.49 -0.97
C PRO A 146 11.68 -14.78 -2.43
#